data_AF-A0A8C5T1E1-F1
#
_entry.id   AF-A0A8C5T1E1-F1
#
_cell.length_a   1.000
_cell.length_b   1.000
_cell.length_c   1.000
_cell.angle_alpha   90.00
_cell.angle_beta   90.00
_cell.angle_gamma   90.00
#
_symmetry.space_group_name_H-M   'P 1'
#
loop_
_entity.id
_entity.type
_entity.pdbx_description
1 polymer ?
#
loop_
_entity_poly.entity_id
_entity_poly.type
_entity_poly.pdbx_seq_one_letter_code
_entity_poly.pdbx_strand_id
1 'polypeptide(L)'
;VTITFFNGDVKQIMPDQTVIYYHAHAKTTHTTYSDGLEVLQFSNGQIEKHYPDGKKEITFPDQTIMNLFTDGQEESILPDGTIVRVQRDGSKTIEFNNGQRELHTSQFKRREYPDGTVKTVYTNGQQETKYVSGRVRIKDKDGNIIMDTKL
;
A
#
# COMPACT_ATOMS: atom_id res chain seq x y z
N VAL A 1 -25.76 -25.80 -10.20
CA VAL A 1 -27.15 -25.28 -10.07
C VAL A 1 -27.14 -23.80 -10.42
N THR A 2 -28.12 -23.32 -11.18
CA THR A 2 -28.24 -21.89 -11.52
C THR A 2 -29.62 -21.39 -11.09
N ILE A 3 -29.65 -20.21 -10.46
CA ILE A 3 -30.84 -19.56 -9.93
C ILE A 3 -30.86 -18.14 -10.47
N THR A 4 -31.97 -17.73 -11.09
CA THR A 4 -32.18 -16.37 -11.58
C THR A 4 -33.24 -15.70 -10.72
N PHE A 5 -32.95 -14.48 -10.24
CA PHE A 5 -33.85 -13.70 -9.38
C PHE A 5 -34.64 -12.67 -10.19
N PHE A 6 -35.78 -12.22 -9.67
CA PHE A 6 -36.66 -11.25 -10.34
C PHE A 6 -36.01 -9.88 -10.55
N ASN A 7 -35.03 -9.52 -9.72
CA ASN A 7 -34.28 -8.27 -9.80
C ASN A 7 -33.15 -8.32 -10.86
N GLY A 8 -33.03 -9.44 -11.59
CA GLY A 8 -31.99 -9.67 -12.60
C GLY A 8 -30.72 -10.32 -12.06
N ASP A 9 -30.58 -10.48 -10.74
CA ASP A 9 -29.42 -11.14 -10.15
C ASP A 9 -29.38 -12.63 -10.54
N VAL A 10 -28.18 -13.19 -10.57
CA VAL A 10 -27.96 -14.61 -10.91
C VAL A 10 -27.06 -15.24 -9.86
N LYS A 11 -27.44 -16.40 -9.32
CA LYS A 11 -26.59 -17.22 -8.46
C LYS A 11 -26.30 -18.55 -9.13
N GLN A 12 -25.03 -18.90 -9.23
CA GLN A 12 -24.55 -20.17 -9.75
C GLN A 12 -23.74 -20.90 -8.66
N ILE A 13 -24.02 -22.19 -8.49
CA ILE A 13 -23.29 -23.08 -7.60
C ILE A 13 -22.60 -24.12 -8.47
N MET A 14 -21.26 -24.13 -8.41
CA MET A 14 -20.37 -24.99 -9.18
C MET A 14 -20.17 -26.37 -8.50
N PRO A 15 -19.70 -27.40 -9.22
CA PRO A 15 -19.46 -28.73 -8.65
C PRO A 15 -18.40 -28.76 -7.53
N ASP A 16 -17.44 -27.85 -7.57
CA ASP A 16 -16.38 -27.67 -6.55
C ASP A 16 -16.85 -26.85 -5.32
N GLN A 17 -18.16 -26.59 -5.23
CA GLN A 17 -18.80 -25.76 -4.19
C GLN A 17 -18.53 -24.27 -4.29
N THR A 18 -17.83 -23.79 -5.33
CA THR A 18 -17.71 -22.36 -5.61
C THR A 18 -19.08 -21.76 -5.89
N VAL A 19 -19.41 -20.66 -5.22
CA VAL A 19 -20.66 -19.92 -5.41
C VAL A 19 -20.37 -18.62 -6.13
N ILE A 20 -20.99 -18.39 -7.29
CA ILE A 20 -20.87 -17.15 -8.06
C ILE A 20 -22.21 -16.43 -8.00
N TYR A 21 -22.22 -15.20 -7.52
CA TYR A 21 -23.38 -14.32 -7.45
C TYR A 21 -23.13 -13.09 -8.31
N TYR A 22 -23.98 -12.85 -9.30
CA TYR A 22 -23.94 -11.65 -10.13
C TYR A 22 -25.04 -10.69 -9.69
N HIS A 23 -24.63 -9.48 -9.28
CA HIS A 23 -25.52 -8.37 -8.96
C HIS A 23 -25.77 -7.53 -10.21
N ALA A 24 -26.98 -7.60 -10.77
CA ALA A 24 -27.30 -6.98 -12.05
C ALA A 24 -27.27 -5.44 -12.02
N HIS A 25 -27.82 -4.84 -10.96
CA HIS A 25 -27.87 -3.38 -10.83
C HIS A 25 -26.48 -2.76 -10.68
N ALA A 26 -25.62 -3.34 -9.83
CA ALA A 26 -24.27 -2.86 -9.59
C ALA A 26 -23.27 -3.30 -10.69
N LYS A 27 -23.64 -4.29 -11.51
CA LYS A 27 -22.75 -4.98 -12.45
C LYS A 27 -21.50 -5.51 -11.75
N THR A 28 -21.72 -6.21 -10.63
CA THR A 28 -20.66 -6.77 -9.79
C THR A 28 -20.82 -8.27 -9.69
N THR A 29 -19.73 -9.01 -9.90
CA THR A 29 -19.69 -10.45 -9.65
C THR A 29 -19.02 -10.69 -8.31
N HIS A 30 -19.69 -11.43 -7.43
CA HIS A 30 -19.18 -11.87 -6.13
C HIS A 30 -19.03 -13.40 -6.15
N THR A 31 -17.81 -13.89 -6.04
CA THR A 31 -17.48 -15.31 -5.95
C THR A 31 -17.05 -15.68 -4.54
N THR A 32 -17.65 -16.70 -3.96
CA THR A 32 -17.25 -17.28 -2.67
C THR A 32 -16.70 -18.68 -2.91
N TYR A 33 -15.47 -18.91 -2.46
CA TYR A 33 -14.77 -20.19 -2.55
C TYR A 33 -14.98 -21.04 -1.29
N SER A 34 -14.72 -22.34 -1.39
CA SER A 34 -14.92 -23.30 -0.31
C SER A 34 -13.96 -23.12 0.88
N ASP A 35 -12.82 -22.46 0.67
CA ASP A 35 -11.88 -22.06 1.71
C ASP A 35 -12.29 -20.77 2.44
N GLY A 36 -13.40 -20.14 2.02
CA GLY A 36 -13.93 -18.91 2.57
C GLY A 36 -13.39 -17.63 1.92
N LEU A 37 -12.53 -17.72 0.91
CA LEU A 37 -12.12 -16.56 0.11
C LEU A 37 -13.33 -15.99 -0.62
N GLU A 38 -13.54 -14.68 -0.51
CA GLU A 38 -14.53 -13.93 -1.29
C GLU A 38 -13.81 -13.05 -2.32
N VAL A 39 -14.29 -13.03 -3.56
CA VAL A 39 -13.74 -12.22 -4.65
C VAL A 39 -14.86 -11.39 -5.28
N LEU A 40 -14.74 -10.07 -5.22
CA LEU A 40 -15.64 -9.12 -5.86
C LEU A 40 -14.97 -8.52 -7.10
N GLN A 41 -15.66 -8.58 -8.24
CA GLN A 41 -15.23 -7.99 -9.50
C GLN A 41 -16.21 -6.89 -9.89
N PHE A 42 -15.75 -5.66 -9.91
CA PHE A 42 -16.56 -4.48 -10.18
C PHE A 42 -16.48 -4.06 -11.65
N SER A 43 -17.53 -3.38 -12.12
CA SER A 43 -17.62 -2.92 -13.51
C SER A 43 -16.57 -1.89 -13.93
N ASN A 44 -15.95 -1.21 -12.98
CA ASN A 44 -14.84 -0.27 -13.23
C ASN A 44 -13.48 -0.97 -13.41
N GLY A 45 -13.41 -2.30 -13.32
CA GLY A 45 -12.18 -3.08 -13.40
C GLY A 45 -11.49 -3.31 -12.05
N GLN A 46 -12.01 -2.75 -10.95
CA GLN A 46 -11.52 -3.05 -9.61
C GLN A 46 -11.86 -4.49 -9.22
N ILE A 47 -10.92 -5.17 -8.57
CA ILE A 47 -11.10 -6.51 -8.02
C ILE A 47 -10.74 -6.46 -6.54
N GLU A 48 -11.59 -6.99 -5.68
CA GLU A 48 -11.31 -7.14 -4.26
C GLU A 48 -11.31 -8.60 -3.87
N LYS A 49 -10.34 -9.02 -3.07
CA LYS A 49 -10.29 -10.31 -2.40
C LYS A 49 -10.40 -10.10 -0.90
N HIS A 50 -11.38 -10.73 -0.27
CA HIS A 50 -11.57 -10.70 1.18
C HIS A 50 -11.25 -12.09 1.71
N TYR A 51 -10.20 -12.17 2.53
CA TYR A 51 -9.68 -13.43 3.06
C TYR A 51 -10.38 -13.81 4.37
N PRO A 52 -10.48 -15.11 4.71
CA PRO A 52 -11.09 -15.58 5.94
C PRO A 52 -10.47 -15.04 7.23
N ASP A 53 -9.17 -14.71 7.18
CA ASP A 53 -8.42 -14.13 8.29
C ASP A 53 -8.73 -12.63 8.51
N GLY A 54 -9.54 -12.02 7.64
CA GLY A 54 -9.92 -10.61 7.66
C GLY A 54 -9.03 -9.70 6.82
N LYS A 55 -7.93 -10.21 6.23
CA LYS A 55 -7.11 -9.46 5.27
C LYS A 55 -7.96 -9.13 4.04
N LYS A 56 -7.73 -7.97 3.43
CA LYS A 56 -8.27 -7.63 2.10
C LYS A 56 -7.16 -7.27 1.13
N GLU A 57 -7.33 -7.63 -0.13
CA GLU A 57 -6.47 -7.23 -1.24
C GLU A 57 -7.34 -6.56 -2.30
N ILE A 58 -7.00 -5.34 -2.68
CA ILE A 58 -7.74 -4.53 -3.66
C ILE A 58 -6.81 -4.29 -4.84
N THR A 59 -7.19 -4.75 -6.03
CA THR A 59 -6.54 -4.40 -7.30
C THR A 59 -7.36 -3.30 -7.95
N PHE A 60 -6.78 -2.11 -8.05
CA PHE A 60 -7.40 -0.95 -8.69
C PHE A 60 -7.29 -1.01 -10.22
N PRO A 61 -8.11 -0.23 -10.95
CA PRO A 61 -8.07 -0.18 -12.42
C PRO A 61 -6.73 0.26 -13.02
N ASP A 62 -5.92 1.02 -12.25
CA ASP A 62 -4.57 1.43 -12.64
C ASP A 62 -3.50 0.36 -12.35
N GLN A 63 -3.91 -0.84 -11.94
CA GLN A 63 -3.08 -1.96 -11.50
C GLN A 63 -2.36 -1.77 -10.17
N THR A 64 -2.63 -0.71 -9.41
CA THR A 64 -2.17 -0.61 -8.02
C THR A 64 -2.82 -1.73 -7.19
N ILE A 65 -2.02 -2.44 -6.41
CA ILE A 65 -2.50 -3.48 -5.47
C ILE A 65 -2.40 -2.91 -4.06
N MET A 66 -3.50 -2.91 -3.30
CA MET A 66 -3.55 -2.47 -1.91
C MET A 66 -3.97 -3.61 -0.99
N ASN A 67 -3.08 -4.00 -0.07
CA ASN A 67 -3.33 -4.92 1.01
C ASN A 67 -3.77 -4.15 2.26
N LEU A 68 -4.91 -4.52 2.82
CA LEU A 68 -5.41 -4.05 4.11
C LEU A 68 -5.29 -5.18 5.12
N PHE A 69 -4.50 -4.98 6.17
CA PHE A 69 -4.23 -5.97 7.20
C PHE A 69 -5.14 -5.76 8.42
N THR A 70 -5.40 -6.84 9.17
CA THR A 70 -6.31 -6.80 10.33
C THR A 70 -5.80 -6.02 11.53
N ASP A 71 -4.48 -5.77 11.60
CA ASP A 71 -3.86 -4.93 12.62
C ASP A 71 -3.98 -3.43 12.32
N GLY A 72 -4.51 -3.07 11.15
CA GLY A 72 -4.68 -1.70 10.66
C GLY A 72 -3.50 -1.19 9.81
N GLN A 73 -2.53 -2.04 9.49
CA GLN A 73 -1.51 -1.70 8.50
C GLN A 73 -2.07 -1.74 7.08
N GLU A 74 -1.50 -0.93 6.20
CA GLU A 74 -1.82 -0.91 4.78
C GLU A 74 -0.53 -1.00 3.96
N GLU A 75 -0.56 -1.78 2.86
CA GLU A 75 0.55 -1.84 1.90
C GLU A 75 0.00 -1.64 0.50
N SER A 76 0.58 -0.72 -0.27
CA SER A 76 0.27 -0.50 -1.68
C SER A 76 1.49 -0.80 -2.54
N ILE A 77 1.29 -1.57 -3.61
CA ILE A 77 2.28 -1.88 -4.63
C ILE A 77 1.84 -1.17 -5.91
N LEU A 78 2.63 -0.17 -6.32
CA LEU A 78 2.36 0.60 -7.53
C LEU A 78 2.88 -0.12 -8.78
N PRO A 79 2.35 0.21 -9.98
CA PRO A 79 2.77 -0.42 -11.23
C PRO A 79 4.27 -0.27 -11.56
N ASP A 80 4.93 0.77 -11.05
CA ASP A 80 6.37 1.00 -11.23
C ASP A 80 7.26 0.18 -10.27
N GLY A 81 6.64 -0.63 -9.41
CA GLY A 81 7.29 -1.44 -8.38
C GLY A 81 7.53 -0.69 -7.06
N THR A 82 7.10 0.57 -6.94
CA THR A 82 7.17 1.29 -5.67
C THR A 82 6.25 0.64 -4.65
N ILE A 83 6.76 0.37 -3.45
CA ILE A 83 5.99 -0.19 -2.34
C ILE A 83 5.79 0.89 -1.27
N VAL A 84 4.55 1.11 -0.87
CA VAL A 84 4.17 2.07 0.16
C VAL A 84 3.53 1.31 1.32
N ARG A 85 4.07 1.46 2.53
CA ARG A 85 3.52 0.87 3.75
C ARG A 85 3.10 1.96 4.71
N VAL A 86 1.86 1.90 5.18
CA VAL A 86 1.33 2.80 6.21
C VAL A 86 1.09 1.98 7.48
N GLN A 87 1.72 2.41 8.55
CA GLN A 87 1.60 1.81 9.87
C GLN A 87 0.41 2.39 10.63
N ARG A 88 -0.04 1.68 11.65
CA ARG A 88 -1.18 2.11 12.49
C ARG A 88 -0.94 3.45 13.21
N ASP A 89 0.31 3.79 13.49
CA ASP A 89 0.69 5.07 14.08
C ASP A 89 0.72 6.24 13.07
N GLY A 90 0.40 5.96 11.80
CA GLY A 90 0.43 6.91 10.69
C GLY A 90 1.81 7.10 10.06
N SER A 91 2.85 6.40 10.56
CA SER A 91 4.15 6.42 9.90
C SER A 91 4.07 5.71 8.56
N LYS A 92 4.81 6.23 7.57
CA LYS A 92 4.78 5.75 6.20
C LYS A 92 6.18 5.41 5.72
N THR A 93 6.36 4.20 5.22
CA THR A 93 7.60 3.78 4.55
C THR A 93 7.34 3.67 3.05
N ILE A 94 8.27 4.17 2.24
CA ILE A 94 8.21 4.07 0.77
C ILE A 94 9.50 3.40 0.31
N GLU A 95 9.40 2.35 -0.49
CA GLU A 95 10.53 1.64 -1.09
C GLU A 95 10.44 1.82 -2.61
N PHE A 96 11.42 2.50 -3.18
CA PHE A 96 11.48 2.76 -4.61
C PHE A 96 12.24 1.65 -5.33
N ASN A 97 11.90 1.42 -6.60
CA ASN A 97 12.56 0.43 -7.46
C ASN A 97 14.07 0.66 -7.66
N ASN A 98 14.55 1.89 -7.45
CA ASN A 98 15.97 2.26 -7.54
C ASN A 98 16.76 2.01 -6.24
N GLY A 99 16.15 1.34 -5.24
CA GLY A 99 16.76 1.03 -3.95
C GLY A 99 16.73 2.18 -2.93
N GLN A 100 16.21 3.36 -3.28
CA GLN A 100 15.95 4.41 -2.30
C GLN A 100 14.79 4.02 -1.39
N ARG A 101 14.85 4.51 -0.15
CA ARG A 101 13.77 4.32 0.82
C ARG A 101 13.43 5.65 1.47
N GLU A 102 12.17 5.85 1.79
CA GLU A 102 11.72 6.97 2.61
C GLU A 102 10.96 6.51 3.84
N LEU A 103 11.15 7.22 4.95
CA LEU A 103 10.38 7.09 6.17
C LEU A 103 9.78 8.45 6.51
N HIS A 104 8.45 8.54 6.54
CA HIS A 104 7.71 9.73 6.94
C HIS A 104 7.09 9.45 8.31
N THR A 105 7.36 10.34 9.27
CA THR A 105 6.78 10.31 10.61
C THR A 105 6.14 11.66 10.89
N SER A 106 5.48 11.81 12.05
CA SER A 106 4.99 13.10 12.52
C SER A 106 6.11 14.11 12.81
N GLN A 107 7.37 13.66 12.96
CA GLN A 107 8.51 14.49 13.37
C GLN A 107 9.49 14.79 12.24
N PHE A 108 9.58 13.92 11.23
CA PHE A 108 10.54 14.09 10.14
C PHE A 108 10.16 13.28 8.90
N LYS A 109 10.80 13.65 7.78
CA LYS A 109 10.92 12.82 6.58
C LYS A 109 12.37 12.45 6.37
N ARG A 110 12.66 11.16 6.29
CA ARG A 110 14.00 10.63 6.06
C ARG A 110 14.04 9.94 4.71
N ARG A 111 15.09 10.18 3.93
CA ARG A 111 15.42 9.44 2.71
C ARG A 111 16.74 8.71 2.90
N GLU A 112 16.75 7.43 2.61
CA GLU A 112 17.91 6.54 2.61
C GLU A 112 18.27 6.26 1.15
N TYR A 113 19.54 6.46 0.81
CA TYR A 113 20.06 6.27 -0.53
C TYR A 113 20.87 4.97 -0.60
N PRO A 114 20.95 4.32 -1.78
CA PRO A 114 21.71 3.08 -1.97
C PRO A 114 23.21 3.17 -1.62
N ASP A 115 23.78 4.38 -1.70
CA ASP A 115 25.18 4.64 -1.33
C ASP A 115 25.41 4.69 0.19
N GLY A 116 24.36 4.50 1.00
CA GLY A 116 24.38 4.60 2.46
C GLY A 116 24.18 6.02 2.99
N THR A 117 24.05 7.02 2.13
CA THR A 117 23.73 8.38 2.54
C THR A 117 22.31 8.43 3.09
N VAL A 118 22.11 9.15 4.20
CA VAL A 118 20.80 9.36 4.82
C VAL A 118 20.54 10.85 4.98
N LYS A 119 19.43 11.33 4.42
CA LYS A 119 18.97 12.72 4.58
C LYS A 119 17.69 12.76 5.39
N THR A 120 17.69 13.50 6.50
CA THR A 120 16.50 13.73 7.34
C THR A 120 16.12 15.20 7.30
N VAL A 121 14.83 15.49 7.07
CA VAL A 121 14.23 16.82 7.17
C VAL A 121 13.22 16.79 8.30
N TYR A 122 13.49 17.55 9.36
CA TYR A 122 12.64 17.64 10.54
C TYR A 122 11.52 18.67 10.34
N THR A 123 10.45 18.56 11.11
CA THR A 123 9.29 19.49 11.04
C THR A 123 9.64 20.94 11.36
N ASN A 124 10.69 21.18 12.14
CA ASN A 124 11.23 22.52 12.41
C ASN A 124 12.02 23.13 11.21
N GLY A 125 12.12 22.40 10.09
CA GLY A 125 12.84 22.82 8.88
C GLY A 125 14.33 22.46 8.87
N GLN A 126 14.89 22.00 9.99
CA GLN A 126 16.27 21.56 10.08
C GLN A 126 16.51 20.35 9.17
N GLN A 127 17.67 20.32 8.51
CA GLN A 127 18.05 19.22 7.63
C GLN A 127 19.37 18.62 8.09
N GLU A 128 19.41 17.30 8.19
CA GLU A 128 20.59 16.53 8.53
C GLU A 128 20.95 15.61 7.36
N THR A 129 22.21 15.56 6.98
CA THR A 129 22.75 14.60 6.02
C THR A 129 23.90 13.83 6.67
N LYS A 130 23.70 12.52 6.82
CA LYS A 130 24.72 11.56 7.26
C LYS A 130 25.27 10.86 6.03
N TYR A 131 26.56 11.00 5.78
CA TYR A 131 27.23 10.32 4.69
C TYR A 131 27.75 8.97 5.17
N VAL A 132 27.92 8.03 4.24
CA VAL A 132 28.52 6.70 4.52
C VAL A 132 29.90 6.79 5.18
N SER A 133 30.63 7.87 4.95
CA SER A 133 31.94 8.12 5.53
C SER A 133 31.90 8.49 7.03
N GLY A 134 30.72 8.65 7.62
CA GLY A 134 30.54 9.12 9.00
C GLY A 134 30.46 10.64 9.13
N ARG A 135 30.72 11.40 8.06
CA ARG A 135 30.50 12.85 8.01
C ARG A 135 29.02 13.17 8.25
N VAL A 136 28.74 14.18 9.07
CA VAL A 136 27.41 14.68 9.38
C VAL A 136 27.36 16.16 9.09
N ARG A 137 26.42 16.58 8.24
CA ARG A 137 26.18 17.97 7.93
C ARG A 137 24.76 18.35 8.30
N ILE A 138 24.62 19.41 9.09
CA ILE A 138 23.34 19.93 9.57
C ILE A 138 23.14 21.35 9.05
N LYS A 139 21.94 21.61 8.52
CA LYS A 139 21.49 22.92 8.07
C LYS A 139 20.25 23.36 8.84
N ASP A 140 20.13 24.65 9.08
CA ASP A 140 18.88 25.25 9.58
C ASP A 140 17.79 25.27 8.49
N LYS A 141 16.61 25.82 8.85
CA LYS A 141 15.46 25.97 7.94
C LYS A 141 15.73 26.85 6.71
N ASP A 142 16.70 27.76 6.81
CA ASP A 142 17.05 28.72 5.75
C ASP A 142 18.18 28.14 4.86
N GLY A 143 18.72 26.98 5.22
CA GLY A 143 19.76 26.27 4.47
C GLY A 143 21.19 26.61 4.90
N ASN A 144 21.38 27.43 5.93
CA ASN A 144 22.70 27.76 6.46
C ASN A 144 23.28 26.55 7.20
N ILE A 145 24.58 26.31 7.03
CA ILE A 145 25.28 25.22 7.71
C ILE A 145 25.47 25.62 9.18
N ILE A 146 24.89 24.85 10.10
CA ILE A 146 25.06 25.04 11.54
C ILE A 146 26.07 24.05 12.14
N MET A 147 26.30 22.91 11.47
CA MET A 147 27.29 21.92 11.85
C MET A 147 27.77 21.15 10.62
N ASP A 148 29.06 20.85 10.57
CA ASP A 148 29.67 20.00 9.56
C ASP A 148 30.86 19.27 10.20
N THR A 149 30.70 17.98 10.50
CA THR A 149 31.82 17.19 11.01
C THR A 149 32.81 16.98 9.88
N LYS A 150 34.09 17.22 10.15
CA LYS A 150 35.15 16.81 9.24
C LYS A 150 35.48 15.35 9.51
N LEU A 151 35.96 14.66 8.47
CA LEU A 151 36.57 13.34 8.60
C LEU A 151 37.76 13.39 9.56
#